data_AF-A0A7V5T587-F1
#
_entry.id   AF-A0A7V5T587-F1
#
_cell.length_a   1.000
_cell.length_b   1.000
_cell.length_c   1.000
_cell.angle_alpha   90.00
_cell.angle_beta   90.00
_cell.angle_gamma   90.00
#
_symmetry.space_group_name_H-M   'P 1'
#
loop_
_entity.id
_entity.type
_entity.pdbx_description
1 polymer ?
#
loop_
_entity_poly.entity_id
_entity_poly.type
_entity_poly.pdbx_seq_one_letter_code
_entity_poly.pdbx_strand_id
1 'polypeptide(L)'
;MKGLRERIEALIAHWGERVATRLSPRALFWMCALPLSVLTAGLVARFPLMALPDYRVGDVLQMDVIAPTELIVVDPERTARLREEEARKIPPIFRFYPDRAEDARAALREYFALGRQQFAERMEAVFGRRALTREELRRPRVRARLEAAVLVPLRAQGVPVPLTEELIEAWALGQSGESVLARLEAALSGVMSRYIRPDGEVRELRENLTGEVRIVPARVESVEGIERLEEHPRVRASEVMPLAEARRALQRSLSEADASRYGAWLAELVRVNCVMAEDLTARWRQRATEHLVATTRYAPRQLIAARGEVVTPQTQAALEALRRQTTDTRPGRRALGLFA
;
A
#
# COMPACT_ATOMS: atom_id res chain seq x y z
N MET A 1 -65.81 29.60 9.11
CA MET A 1 -65.38 29.09 10.43
C MET A 1 -66.29 29.46 11.61
N LYS A 2 -67.06 30.57 11.60
CA LYS A 2 -67.98 30.92 12.71
C LYS A 2 -69.12 29.91 12.92
N GLY A 3 -69.78 29.45 11.85
CA GLY A 3 -70.91 28.52 11.96
C GLY A 3 -70.57 27.09 12.45
N LEU A 4 -69.30 26.68 12.42
CA LEU A 4 -68.89 25.39 12.99
C LEU A 4 -68.80 25.47 14.52
N ARG A 5 -68.40 26.63 15.04
CA ARG A 5 -68.22 26.89 16.46
C ARG A 5 -69.56 26.94 17.20
N GLU A 6 -70.54 27.64 16.64
CA GLU A 6 -71.91 27.69 17.17
C GLU A 6 -72.60 26.31 17.16
N ARG A 7 -72.35 25.49 16.11
CA ARG A 7 -72.87 24.12 16.06
C ARG A 7 -72.24 23.20 17.10
N ILE A 8 -70.95 23.36 17.39
CA ILE A 8 -70.27 22.59 18.43
C ILE A 8 -70.75 23.01 19.82
N GLU A 9 -70.91 24.32 20.07
CA GLU A 9 -71.40 24.85 21.35
C GLU A 9 -72.84 24.40 21.63
N ALA A 10 -73.73 24.42 20.63
CA ALA A 10 -75.09 23.92 20.77
C ALA A 10 -75.16 22.41 21.01
N LEU A 11 -74.30 21.62 20.35
CA LEU A 11 -74.21 20.17 20.56
C LEU A 11 -73.69 19.82 21.96
N ILE A 12 -72.69 20.55 22.46
CA ILE A 12 -72.12 20.33 23.79
C ILE A 12 -73.13 20.68 24.88
N ALA A 13 -73.86 21.79 24.74
CA ALA A 13 -74.90 22.17 25.69
C ALA A 13 -76.04 21.14 25.73
N HIS A 14 -76.48 20.65 24.57
CA HIS A 14 -77.60 19.71 24.50
C HIS A 14 -77.25 18.29 24.96
N TRP A 15 -75.98 17.89 24.81
CA TRP A 15 -75.49 16.59 25.28
C TRP A 15 -75.15 16.62 26.78
N GLY A 16 -74.63 17.75 27.28
CA GLY A 16 -74.25 17.94 28.68
C GLY A 16 -75.43 17.82 29.67
N GLU A 17 -76.58 18.40 29.36
CA GLU A 17 -77.74 18.40 30.26
C GLU A 17 -78.43 17.03 30.39
N ARG A 18 -78.47 16.23 29.30
CA ARG A 18 -79.09 14.89 29.32
C ARG A 18 -78.22 13.83 29.98
N VAL A 19 -76.90 13.99 29.91
CA VAL A 19 -75.93 13.02 30.42
C VAL A 19 -75.62 13.29 31.90
N ALA A 20 -75.61 14.56 32.33
CA ALA A 20 -75.33 14.93 33.72
C ALA A 20 -76.43 14.52 34.72
N THR A 21 -77.67 14.35 34.29
CA THR A 21 -78.81 14.02 35.18
C THR A 21 -79.05 12.52 35.38
N ARG A 22 -78.35 11.65 34.65
CA ARG A 22 -78.53 10.18 34.73
C ARG A 22 -77.32 9.40 35.22
N LEU A 23 -76.16 10.05 35.37
CA LEU A 23 -74.92 9.38 35.73
C LEU A 23 -74.48 9.78 37.12
N SER A 24 -74.09 8.78 37.93
CA SER A 24 -73.54 9.02 39.26
C SER A 24 -72.28 9.89 39.18
N PRO A 25 -71.97 10.69 40.21
CA PRO A 25 -70.76 11.54 40.23
C PRO A 25 -69.46 10.78 39.93
N ARG A 26 -69.40 9.49 40.32
CA ARG A 26 -68.28 8.60 40.02
C ARG A 26 -68.17 8.25 38.52
N ALA A 27 -69.28 7.98 37.85
CA ALA A 27 -69.27 7.64 36.44
C ALA A 27 -68.87 8.86 35.58
N LEU A 28 -69.33 10.05 35.97
CA LEU A 28 -69.00 11.30 35.27
C LEU A 28 -67.51 11.66 35.41
N PHE A 29 -66.92 11.41 36.58
CA PHE A 29 -65.47 11.55 36.78
C PHE A 29 -64.66 10.63 35.84
N TRP A 30 -65.00 9.33 35.77
CA TRP A 30 -64.29 8.39 34.89
C TRP A 30 -64.50 8.68 33.41
N MET A 31 -65.68 9.15 33.01
CA MET A 31 -65.98 9.56 31.63
C MET A 31 -65.17 10.77 31.16
N CYS A 32 -64.75 11.67 32.06
CA CYS A 32 -63.84 12.78 31.73
C CYS A 32 -62.37 12.40 31.91
N ALA A 33 -62.04 11.65 32.96
CA ALA A 33 -60.67 11.28 33.31
C ALA A 33 -60.04 10.31 32.30
N LEU A 34 -60.79 9.34 31.77
CA LEU A 34 -60.28 8.40 30.75
C LEU A 34 -59.88 9.09 29.44
N PRO A 35 -60.73 9.87 28.76
CA PRO A 35 -60.34 10.54 27.52
C PRO A 35 -59.26 11.58 27.77
N LEU A 36 -59.28 12.28 28.91
CA LEU A 36 -58.19 13.21 29.27
C LEU A 36 -56.88 12.46 29.51
N SER A 37 -56.90 11.31 30.17
CA SER A 37 -55.74 10.43 30.37
C SER A 37 -55.23 9.85 29.05
N VAL A 38 -56.10 9.43 28.14
CA VAL A 38 -55.72 8.95 26.80
C VAL A 38 -55.16 10.08 25.95
N LEU A 39 -55.73 11.29 26.03
CA LEU A 39 -55.25 12.47 25.32
C LEU A 39 -53.89 12.92 25.85
N THR A 40 -53.73 12.99 27.18
CA THR A 40 -52.45 13.33 27.82
C THR A 40 -51.41 12.24 27.59
N ALA A 41 -51.76 10.96 27.69
CA ALA A 41 -50.88 9.86 27.33
C ALA A 41 -50.52 9.89 25.83
N GLY A 42 -51.43 10.28 24.95
CA GLY A 42 -51.18 10.46 23.51
C GLY A 42 -50.28 11.66 23.19
N LEU A 43 -50.38 12.75 23.96
CA LEU A 43 -49.50 13.92 23.85
C LEU A 43 -48.11 13.68 24.44
N VAL A 44 -48.04 12.91 25.53
CA VAL A 44 -46.80 12.55 26.23
C VAL A 44 -46.08 11.40 25.52
N ALA A 45 -46.82 10.47 24.92
CA ALA A 45 -46.29 9.51 23.97
C ALA A 45 -45.81 10.30 22.76
N ARG A 46 -44.51 10.63 22.74
CA ARG A 46 -43.80 11.17 21.57
C ARG A 46 -43.96 10.20 20.40
N PHE A 47 -45.09 10.21 19.71
CA PHE A 47 -45.29 9.51 18.46
C PHE A 47 -44.37 10.17 17.43
N PRO A 48 -43.39 9.44 16.87
CA PRO A 48 -42.56 9.97 15.80
C PRO A 48 -43.43 10.06 14.55
N LEU A 49 -44.14 11.17 14.37
CA LEU A 49 -45.11 11.36 13.28
C LEU A 49 -44.47 11.58 11.90
N MET A 50 -43.13 11.60 11.81
CA MET A 50 -42.45 11.58 10.52
C MET A 50 -41.33 10.55 10.54
N ALA A 51 -41.58 9.42 9.88
CA ALA A 51 -40.49 8.56 9.46
C ALA A 51 -39.62 9.36 8.49
N LEU A 52 -38.32 9.49 8.79
CA LEU A 52 -37.40 10.13 7.85
C LEU A 52 -37.44 9.39 6.51
N PRO A 53 -37.69 10.09 5.38
CA PRO A 53 -37.65 9.48 4.06
C PRO A 53 -36.32 8.78 3.79
N ASP A 54 -36.35 7.74 2.94
CA ASP A 54 -35.16 6.98 2.58
C ASP A 54 -34.33 7.69 1.51
N TYR A 55 -33.63 8.75 1.90
CA TYR A 55 -32.75 9.53 1.02
C TYR A 55 -31.46 8.77 0.67
N ARG A 56 -31.04 8.86 -0.59
CA ARG A 56 -29.77 8.36 -1.14
C ARG A 56 -28.86 9.52 -1.55
N VAL A 57 -27.55 9.27 -1.69
CA VAL A 57 -26.62 10.29 -2.24
C VAL A 57 -27.14 10.78 -3.60
N GLY A 58 -27.22 12.10 -3.76
CA GLY A 58 -27.72 12.75 -4.96
C GLY A 58 -29.20 13.15 -4.91
N ASP A 59 -29.96 12.67 -3.94
CA ASP A 59 -31.35 13.10 -3.75
C ASP A 59 -31.42 14.54 -3.21
N VAL A 60 -32.54 15.22 -3.46
CA VAL A 60 -32.79 16.56 -2.91
C VAL A 60 -33.66 16.45 -1.66
N LEU A 61 -33.23 17.07 -0.57
CA LEU A 61 -33.95 17.06 0.69
C LEU A 61 -35.28 17.80 0.58
N GLN A 62 -36.36 17.16 1.04
CA GLN A 62 -37.70 17.74 1.02
C GLN A 62 -38.03 18.54 2.28
N MET A 63 -37.23 18.38 3.34
CA MET A 63 -37.42 19.02 4.64
C MET A 63 -36.07 19.31 5.31
N ASP A 64 -36.06 20.25 6.25
CA ASP A 64 -34.89 20.53 7.08
C ASP A 64 -34.63 19.34 8.02
N VAL A 65 -33.38 18.91 8.08
CA VAL A 65 -32.93 17.82 8.94
C VAL A 65 -32.18 18.43 10.10
N ILE A 66 -32.71 18.28 11.31
CA ILE A 66 -32.14 18.86 12.54
C ILE A 66 -31.79 17.74 13.50
N ALA A 67 -30.63 17.81 14.14
CA ALA A 67 -30.20 16.87 15.16
C ALA A 67 -31.09 16.99 16.41
N PRO A 68 -31.90 15.97 16.79
CA PRO A 68 -32.78 16.08 17.95
C PRO A 68 -32.03 16.09 19.29
N THR A 69 -30.88 15.41 19.30
CA THR A 69 -29.95 15.28 20.43
C THR A 69 -28.53 15.38 19.87
N GLU A 70 -27.54 15.36 20.77
CA GLU A 70 -26.16 15.24 20.34
C GLU A 70 -25.97 14.00 19.46
N LEU A 71 -25.34 14.17 18.30
CA LEU A 71 -25.14 13.14 17.31
C LEU A 71 -23.66 13.13 16.89
N ILE A 72 -23.01 11.99 17.03
CA ILE A 72 -21.64 11.76 16.54
C ILE A 72 -21.75 10.90 15.30
N VAL A 73 -21.36 11.45 14.16
CA VAL A 73 -21.46 10.82 12.85
C VAL A 73 -20.07 10.55 12.32
N VAL A 74 -19.87 9.37 11.73
CA VAL A 74 -18.63 9.08 10.99
C VAL A 74 -18.67 9.83 9.67
N ASP A 75 -17.66 10.65 9.42
CA ASP A 75 -17.53 11.39 8.18
C ASP A 75 -16.72 10.57 7.18
N PRO A 76 -17.34 10.03 6.11
CA PRO A 76 -16.65 9.12 5.19
C PRO A 76 -15.55 9.82 4.38
N GLU A 77 -15.76 11.07 3.97
CA GLU A 77 -14.78 11.83 3.19
C GLU A 77 -13.58 12.23 4.04
N ARG A 78 -13.84 12.76 5.24
CA ARG A 78 -12.77 13.12 6.18
C ARG A 78 -12.01 11.89 6.66
N THR A 79 -12.70 10.76 6.85
CA THR A 79 -12.06 9.48 7.18
C THR A 79 -11.16 9.01 6.05
N ALA A 80 -11.62 9.08 4.79
CA ALA A 80 -10.80 8.69 3.64
C ALA A 80 -9.53 9.55 3.53
N ARG A 81 -9.65 10.87 3.67
CA ARG A 81 -8.50 11.79 3.67
C ARG A 81 -7.53 11.50 4.81
N LEU A 82 -8.04 11.32 6.04
CA LEU A 82 -7.21 10.96 7.20
C LEU A 82 -6.47 9.64 6.98
N ARG A 83 -7.16 8.62 6.45
CA ARG A 83 -6.53 7.32 6.14
C ARG A 83 -5.46 7.46 5.08
N GLU A 84 -5.67 8.27 4.04
CA GLU A 84 -4.66 8.51 3.01
C GLU A 84 -3.43 9.23 3.58
N GLU A 85 -3.63 10.28 4.38
CA GLU A 85 -2.56 11.03 5.04
C GLU A 85 -1.73 10.15 5.99
N GLU A 86 -2.38 9.34 6.82
CA GLU A 86 -1.69 8.41 7.72
C GLU A 86 -1.05 7.25 6.95
N ALA A 87 -1.67 6.76 5.88
CA ALA A 87 -1.09 5.72 5.03
C ALA A 87 0.24 6.15 4.39
N ARG A 88 0.40 7.43 4.06
CA ARG A 88 1.67 7.98 3.52
C ARG A 88 2.80 7.98 4.55
N LYS A 89 2.49 7.97 5.85
CA LYS A 89 3.49 7.83 6.93
C LYS A 89 3.92 6.38 7.15
N ILE A 90 3.30 5.43 6.46
CA ILE A 90 3.70 4.03 6.54
C ILE A 90 4.73 3.75 5.44
N PRO A 91 5.93 3.24 5.80
CA PRO A 91 7.02 3.05 4.85
C PRO A 91 6.63 2.03 3.77
N PRO A 92 7.02 2.26 2.51
CA PRO A 92 6.77 1.31 1.43
C PRO A 92 7.58 0.02 1.62
N ILE A 93 7.06 -1.07 1.09
CA ILE A 93 7.64 -2.40 1.24
C ILE A 93 8.33 -2.82 -0.06
N PHE A 94 9.56 -3.28 0.06
CA PHE A 94 10.36 -3.83 -1.03
C PHE A 94 10.66 -5.30 -0.78
N ARG A 95 10.61 -6.09 -1.86
CA ARG A 95 11.03 -7.48 -1.88
C ARG A 95 12.48 -7.60 -2.31
N PHE A 96 13.28 -8.23 -1.47
CA PHE A 96 14.69 -8.49 -1.72
C PHE A 96 14.94 -9.94 -2.16
N TYR A 97 15.65 -10.12 -3.26
CA TYR A 97 15.94 -11.40 -3.90
C TYR A 97 17.44 -11.69 -3.78
N PRO A 98 17.90 -12.28 -2.66
CA PRO A 98 19.33 -12.55 -2.44
C PRO A 98 19.94 -13.45 -3.53
N ASP A 99 19.12 -14.33 -4.12
CA ASP A 99 19.54 -15.29 -5.15
C ASP A 99 20.04 -14.63 -6.43
N ARG A 100 19.63 -13.39 -6.69
CA ARG A 100 20.12 -12.60 -7.83
C ARG A 100 21.61 -12.30 -7.76
N ALA A 101 22.18 -12.23 -6.56
CA ALA A 101 23.62 -12.06 -6.39
C ALA A 101 24.37 -13.33 -6.83
N GLU A 102 23.86 -14.50 -6.45
CA GLU A 102 24.43 -15.78 -6.85
C GLU A 102 24.27 -16.05 -8.34
N ASP A 103 23.12 -15.72 -8.94
CA ASP A 103 22.91 -15.77 -10.40
C ASP A 103 23.98 -14.95 -11.16
N ALA A 104 24.26 -13.74 -10.69
CA ALA A 104 25.25 -12.85 -11.31
C ALA A 104 26.67 -13.42 -11.20
N ARG A 105 27.03 -14.03 -10.07
CA ARG A 105 28.33 -14.68 -9.87
C ARG A 105 28.46 -15.95 -10.72
N ALA A 106 27.41 -16.76 -10.81
CA ALA A 106 27.39 -17.93 -11.66
C ALA A 106 27.62 -17.55 -13.14
N ALA A 107 26.92 -16.50 -13.62
CA ALA A 107 27.12 -15.99 -14.97
C ALA A 107 28.57 -15.50 -15.21
N LEU A 108 29.17 -14.80 -14.24
CA LEU A 108 30.57 -14.38 -14.32
C LEU A 108 31.52 -15.59 -14.51
N ARG A 109 31.35 -16.63 -13.69
CA ARG A 109 32.16 -17.86 -13.78
C ARG A 109 31.99 -18.57 -15.11
N GLU A 110 30.75 -18.66 -15.59
CA GLU A 110 30.42 -19.28 -16.87
C GLU A 110 31.10 -18.56 -18.04
N TYR A 111 31.01 -17.23 -18.08
CA TYR A 111 31.71 -16.44 -19.10
C TYR A 111 33.23 -16.63 -19.04
N PHE A 112 33.81 -16.69 -17.85
CA PHE A 112 35.24 -16.97 -17.67
C PHE A 112 35.63 -18.36 -18.17
N ALA A 113 34.85 -19.38 -17.86
CA ALA A 113 35.08 -20.74 -18.29
C ALA A 113 34.99 -20.87 -19.83
N LEU A 114 33.95 -20.27 -20.42
CA LEU A 114 33.74 -20.27 -21.86
C LEU A 114 34.86 -19.53 -22.60
N GLY A 115 35.24 -18.33 -22.13
CA GLY A 115 36.33 -17.56 -22.70
C GLY A 115 37.67 -18.31 -22.65
N ARG A 116 37.97 -18.98 -21.52
CA ARG A 116 39.18 -19.79 -21.38
C ARG A 116 39.17 -20.99 -22.32
N GLN A 117 38.03 -21.66 -22.48
CA GLN A 117 37.90 -22.79 -23.38
C GLN A 117 38.15 -22.37 -24.83
N GLN A 118 37.47 -21.33 -25.30
CA GLN A 118 37.65 -20.77 -26.65
C GLN A 118 39.11 -20.36 -26.91
N PHE A 119 39.75 -19.75 -25.91
CA PHE A 119 41.17 -19.40 -25.97
C PHE A 119 42.05 -20.64 -26.11
N ALA A 120 41.84 -21.66 -25.26
CA ALA A 120 42.63 -22.89 -25.27
C ALA A 120 42.50 -23.69 -26.58
N GLU A 121 41.28 -23.80 -27.12
CA GLU A 121 41.00 -24.44 -28.41
C GLU A 121 41.73 -23.72 -29.54
N ARG A 122 41.70 -22.39 -29.54
CA ARG A 122 42.40 -21.59 -30.55
C ARG A 122 43.93 -21.68 -30.40
N MET A 123 44.43 -21.70 -29.17
CA MET A 123 45.85 -21.93 -28.88
C MET A 123 46.33 -23.27 -29.42
N GLU A 124 45.55 -24.34 -29.19
CA GLU A 124 45.85 -25.68 -29.71
C GLU A 124 45.87 -25.70 -31.23
N ALA A 125 44.90 -25.06 -31.89
CA ALA A 125 44.86 -24.97 -33.35
C ALA A 125 46.07 -24.21 -33.95
N VAL A 126 46.57 -23.17 -33.28
CA VAL A 126 47.66 -22.32 -33.80
C VAL A 126 49.05 -22.85 -33.44
N PHE A 127 49.23 -23.38 -32.23
CA PHE A 127 50.54 -23.75 -31.68
C PHE A 127 50.70 -25.27 -31.46
N GLY A 128 49.66 -26.08 -31.68
CA GLY A 128 49.67 -27.52 -31.43
C GLY A 128 49.62 -27.90 -29.95
N ARG A 129 49.39 -26.93 -29.06
CA ARG A 129 49.33 -27.11 -27.61
C ARG A 129 48.50 -26.02 -26.95
N ARG A 130 47.93 -26.32 -25.79
CA ARG A 130 47.05 -25.42 -25.03
C ARG A 130 47.80 -24.42 -24.14
N ALA A 131 49.09 -24.63 -23.92
CA ALA A 131 49.92 -23.77 -23.07
C ALA A 131 51.32 -23.58 -23.66
N LEU A 132 51.88 -22.40 -23.45
CA LEU A 132 53.25 -22.02 -23.79
C LEU A 132 54.05 -21.89 -22.50
N THR A 133 55.37 -22.05 -22.62
CA THR A 133 56.28 -21.71 -21.52
C THR A 133 56.47 -20.20 -21.41
N ARG A 134 56.85 -19.73 -20.23
CA ARG A 134 57.16 -18.30 -20.00
C ARG A 134 58.29 -17.78 -20.89
N GLU A 135 59.27 -18.62 -21.22
CA GLU A 135 60.35 -18.24 -22.13
C GLU A 135 59.87 -18.05 -23.57
N GLU A 136 58.95 -18.91 -24.04
CA GLU A 136 58.37 -18.79 -25.37
C GLU A 136 57.50 -17.54 -25.49
N LEU A 137 56.70 -17.24 -24.46
CA LEU A 137 55.86 -16.05 -24.44
C LEU A 137 56.68 -14.75 -24.45
N ARG A 138 57.93 -14.77 -23.97
CA ARG A 138 58.86 -13.63 -24.07
C ARG A 138 59.41 -13.42 -25.49
N ARG A 139 59.35 -14.42 -26.38
CA ARG A 139 59.88 -14.30 -27.74
C ARG A 139 58.94 -13.41 -28.58
N PRO A 140 59.44 -12.31 -29.19
CA PRO A 140 58.59 -11.38 -29.96
C PRO A 140 57.80 -12.04 -31.08
N ARG A 141 58.39 -13.03 -31.76
CA ARG A 141 57.72 -13.79 -32.84
C ARG A 141 56.50 -14.58 -32.34
N VAL A 142 56.59 -15.15 -31.13
CA VAL A 142 55.49 -15.92 -30.55
C VAL A 142 54.36 -14.97 -30.13
N ARG A 143 54.69 -13.82 -29.52
CA ARG A 143 53.70 -12.78 -29.18
C ARG A 143 52.98 -12.24 -30.41
N ALA A 144 53.71 -11.93 -31.48
CA ALA A 144 53.10 -11.44 -32.73
C ALA A 144 52.13 -12.48 -33.34
N ARG A 145 52.50 -13.77 -33.28
CA ARG A 145 51.62 -14.86 -33.74
C ARG A 145 50.42 -15.06 -32.81
N LEU A 146 50.59 -14.97 -31.50
CA LEU A 146 49.50 -15.04 -30.52
C LEU A 146 48.47 -13.94 -30.78
N GLU A 147 48.94 -12.71 -30.96
CA GLU A 147 48.09 -11.55 -31.27
C GLU A 147 47.32 -11.78 -32.57
N ALA A 148 48.02 -12.08 -33.67
CA ALA A 148 47.41 -12.16 -35.00
C ALA A 148 46.50 -13.37 -35.19
N ALA A 149 46.86 -14.54 -34.65
CA ALA A 149 46.19 -15.81 -34.96
C ALA A 149 45.21 -16.29 -33.88
N VAL A 150 45.36 -15.81 -32.64
CA VAL A 150 44.52 -16.20 -31.49
C VAL A 150 43.65 -15.02 -31.07
N LEU A 151 44.26 -13.91 -30.66
CA LEU A 151 43.54 -12.80 -30.02
C LEU A 151 42.65 -12.01 -30.97
N VAL A 152 43.16 -11.63 -32.14
CA VAL A 152 42.36 -10.88 -33.14
C VAL A 152 41.11 -11.67 -33.58
N PRO A 153 41.21 -12.96 -33.95
CA PRO A 153 40.03 -13.76 -34.29
C PRO A 153 39.05 -13.91 -33.13
N LEU A 154 39.54 -14.14 -31.91
CA LEU A 154 38.70 -14.25 -30.74
C LEU A 154 37.93 -12.95 -30.47
N ARG A 155 38.60 -11.79 -30.52
CA ARG A 155 37.93 -10.49 -30.39
C ARG A 155 36.87 -10.27 -31.47
N ALA A 156 37.15 -10.68 -32.71
CA ALA A 156 36.19 -10.59 -33.81
C ALA A 156 34.97 -11.52 -33.64
N GLN A 157 35.13 -12.65 -32.95
CA GLN A 157 34.05 -13.57 -32.62
C GLN A 157 33.21 -13.13 -31.42
N GLY A 158 33.63 -12.09 -30.70
CA GLY A 158 32.94 -11.58 -29.52
C GLY A 158 33.10 -12.48 -28.30
N VAL A 159 34.35 -12.73 -27.86
CA VAL A 159 34.61 -13.48 -26.61
C VAL A 159 33.78 -12.89 -25.46
N PRO A 160 33.14 -13.74 -24.63
CA PRO A 160 32.29 -13.30 -23.53
C PRO A 160 33.01 -12.54 -22.42
N VAL A 161 34.35 -12.48 -22.43
CA VAL A 161 35.17 -11.82 -21.41
C VAL A 161 36.21 -10.91 -22.09
N PRO A 162 36.41 -9.69 -21.61
CA PRO A 162 37.49 -8.82 -22.09
C PRO A 162 38.88 -9.47 -21.94
N LEU A 163 39.56 -9.68 -23.07
CA LEU A 163 40.90 -10.27 -23.12
C LEU A 163 41.97 -9.21 -22.78
N THR A 164 42.34 -9.13 -21.50
CA THR A 164 43.42 -8.23 -21.02
C THR A 164 44.78 -8.93 -21.01
N GLU A 165 45.87 -8.17 -20.98
CA GLU A 165 47.23 -8.73 -20.97
C GLU A 165 47.47 -9.72 -19.81
N GLU A 166 46.99 -9.42 -18.60
CA GLU A 166 47.11 -10.31 -17.43
C GLU A 166 46.41 -11.65 -17.68
N LEU A 167 45.20 -11.59 -18.24
CA LEU A 167 44.39 -12.78 -18.52
C LEU A 167 44.98 -13.59 -19.67
N ILE A 168 45.43 -12.91 -20.72
CA ILE A 168 46.11 -13.51 -21.88
C ILE A 168 47.38 -14.23 -21.43
N GLU A 169 48.22 -13.60 -20.60
CA GLU A 169 49.44 -14.24 -20.09
C GLU A 169 49.09 -15.46 -19.23
N ALA A 170 48.15 -15.32 -18.29
CA ALA A 170 47.73 -16.43 -17.44
C ALA A 170 47.22 -17.62 -18.28
N TRP A 171 46.31 -17.38 -19.22
CA TRP A 171 45.75 -18.44 -20.06
C TRP A 171 46.78 -19.00 -21.06
N ALA A 172 47.65 -18.18 -21.62
CA ALA A 172 48.73 -18.66 -22.49
C ALA A 172 49.72 -19.56 -21.74
N LEU A 173 49.91 -19.35 -20.44
CA LEU A 173 50.71 -20.22 -19.57
C LEU A 173 49.93 -21.46 -19.07
N GLY A 174 48.68 -21.66 -19.50
CA GLY A 174 47.81 -22.76 -19.06
C GLY A 174 47.21 -22.58 -17.67
N GLN A 175 47.29 -21.37 -17.09
CA GLN A 175 46.71 -21.05 -15.79
C GLN A 175 45.22 -20.71 -15.93
N SER A 176 44.48 -20.76 -14.82
CA SER A 176 43.03 -20.49 -14.79
C SER A 176 42.68 -19.00 -14.92
N GLY A 177 43.57 -18.09 -14.50
CA GLY A 177 43.23 -16.68 -14.30
C GLY A 177 42.41 -16.42 -13.02
N GLU A 178 42.47 -17.34 -12.04
CA GLU A 178 41.68 -17.30 -10.81
C GLU A 178 41.88 -16.03 -9.98
N SER A 179 43.09 -15.45 -9.98
CA SER A 179 43.35 -14.19 -9.28
C SER A 179 42.50 -13.04 -9.84
N VAL A 180 42.30 -12.97 -11.16
CA VAL A 180 41.45 -11.97 -11.80
C VAL A 180 39.99 -12.26 -11.46
N LEU A 181 39.55 -13.50 -11.64
CA LEU A 181 38.17 -13.91 -11.35
C LEU A 181 37.78 -13.61 -9.90
N ALA A 182 38.62 -13.95 -8.93
CA ALA A 182 38.35 -13.72 -7.51
C ALA A 182 38.19 -12.22 -7.17
N ARG A 183 39.02 -11.34 -7.77
CA ARG A 183 38.88 -9.88 -7.59
C ARG A 183 37.58 -9.36 -8.17
N LEU A 184 37.21 -9.80 -9.38
CA LEU A 184 35.97 -9.39 -10.04
C LEU A 184 34.74 -9.91 -9.31
N GLU A 185 34.78 -11.15 -8.82
CA GLU A 185 33.72 -11.73 -7.97
C GLU A 185 33.52 -10.94 -6.68
N ALA A 186 34.62 -10.57 -6.00
CA ALA A 186 34.54 -9.78 -4.77
C ALA A 186 33.88 -8.42 -5.01
N ALA A 187 34.27 -7.73 -6.09
CA ALA A 187 33.65 -6.46 -6.48
C ALA A 187 32.15 -6.61 -6.81
N LEU A 188 31.81 -7.61 -7.63
CA LEU A 188 30.42 -7.90 -7.99
C LEU A 188 29.58 -8.25 -6.77
N SER A 189 30.09 -9.11 -5.88
CA SER A 189 29.42 -9.50 -4.64
C SER A 189 29.21 -8.31 -3.69
N GLY A 190 30.20 -7.42 -3.57
CA GLY A 190 30.09 -6.24 -2.70
C GLY A 190 29.04 -5.22 -3.16
N VAL A 191 28.76 -5.15 -4.47
CA VAL A 191 27.66 -4.33 -4.99
C VAL A 191 26.33 -5.06 -4.91
N MET A 192 26.30 -6.34 -5.31
CA MET A 192 25.08 -7.16 -5.31
C MET A 192 24.54 -7.48 -3.91
N SER A 193 25.33 -7.25 -2.85
CA SER A 193 24.84 -7.32 -1.46
C SER A 193 23.98 -6.11 -1.06
N ARG A 194 23.93 -5.05 -1.87
CA ARG A 194 23.09 -3.86 -1.64
C ARG A 194 21.69 -4.06 -2.23
N TYR A 195 20.76 -3.20 -1.85
CA TYR A 195 19.40 -3.18 -2.39
C TYR A 195 19.36 -2.43 -3.73
N ILE A 196 19.33 -3.18 -4.82
CA ILE A 196 19.37 -2.66 -6.19
C ILE A 196 17.97 -2.73 -6.80
N ARG A 197 17.38 -1.56 -7.07
CA ARG A 197 16.07 -1.42 -7.69
C ARG A 197 16.15 -1.14 -9.20
N PRO A 198 15.07 -1.36 -9.96
CA PRO A 198 14.98 -0.88 -11.34
C PRO A 198 15.23 0.63 -11.41
N ASP A 199 15.78 1.08 -12.53
CA ASP A 199 15.86 2.50 -12.86
C ASP A 199 14.46 3.10 -13.03
N GLY A 200 14.33 4.40 -12.78
CA GLY A 200 13.05 5.13 -12.83
C GLY A 200 12.68 5.77 -11.49
N GLU A 201 11.66 6.62 -11.53
CA GLU A 201 11.09 7.19 -10.31
C GLU A 201 10.08 6.21 -9.72
N VAL A 202 10.22 5.93 -8.43
CA VAL A 202 9.21 5.20 -7.65
C VAL A 202 8.48 6.26 -6.84
N ARG A 203 7.21 6.52 -7.18
CA ARG A 203 6.39 7.55 -6.53
C ARG A 203 6.41 7.40 -5.02
N GLU A 204 6.32 6.17 -4.54
CA GLU A 204 6.27 5.79 -3.13
C GLU A 204 7.57 6.09 -2.38
N LEU A 205 8.72 6.18 -3.07
CA LEU A 205 9.99 6.64 -2.48
C LEU A 205 10.05 8.16 -2.41
N ARG A 206 9.52 8.86 -3.42
CA ARG A 206 9.50 10.33 -3.49
C ARG A 206 8.52 10.94 -2.49
N GLU A 207 7.36 10.32 -2.33
CA GLU A 207 6.31 10.73 -1.40
C GLU A 207 6.51 10.15 0.01
N ASN A 208 7.61 9.42 0.23
CA ASN A 208 7.90 8.78 1.50
C ASN A 208 8.23 9.80 2.58
N LEU A 209 7.26 10.08 3.46
CA LEU A 209 7.45 11.02 4.56
C LEU A 209 8.41 10.50 5.64
N THR A 210 8.63 9.19 5.71
CA THR A 210 9.49 8.58 6.75
C THR A 210 10.96 8.58 6.37
N GLY A 211 11.28 8.63 5.08
CA GLY A 211 12.64 8.37 4.58
C GLY A 211 13.13 6.93 4.78
N GLU A 212 12.29 6.03 5.27
CA GLU A 212 12.59 4.62 5.52
C GLU A 212 11.77 3.70 4.62
N VAL A 213 12.31 2.53 4.30
CA VAL A 213 11.61 1.48 3.56
C VAL A 213 11.76 0.17 4.30
N ARG A 214 10.81 -0.73 4.10
CA ARG A 214 10.84 -2.04 4.73
C ARG A 214 11.28 -3.10 3.73
N ILE A 215 12.25 -3.93 4.12
CA ILE A 215 12.80 -4.96 3.25
C ILE A 215 12.29 -6.34 3.67
N VAL A 216 11.64 -7.05 2.75
CA VAL A 216 11.14 -8.40 2.95
C VAL A 216 11.87 -9.35 2.01
N PRO A 217 12.54 -10.40 2.50
CA PRO A 217 13.18 -11.37 1.63
C PRO A 217 12.13 -12.15 0.83
N ALA A 218 12.34 -12.30 -0.48
CA ALA A 218 11.36 -12.87 -1.41
C ALA A 218 11.08 -14.37 -1.19
N ARG A 219 11.99 -15.08 -0.51
CA ARG A 219 11.80 -16.49 -0.11
C ARG A 219 10.69 -16.67 0.94
N VAL A 220 10.26 -15.58 1.56
CA VAL A 220 9.05 -15.55 2.37
C VAL A 220 7.87 -15.49 1.40
N GLU A 221 7.36 -16.66 1.03
CA GLU A 221 6.15 -16.79 0.23
C GLU A 221 4.94 -16.14 0.93
N SER A 222 3.94 -15.86 0.08
CA SER A 222 2.69 -15.10 0.23
C SER A 222 1.78 -15.40 1.44
N VAL A 223 2.17 -16.30 2.34
CA VAL A 223 1.35 -16.78 3.47
C VAL A 223 1.76 -16.15 4.80
N GLU A 224 2.94 -15.52 4.90
CA GLU A 224 3.20 -14.72 6.09
C GLU A 224 2.19 -13.58 6.17
N GLY A 225 1.33 -13.67 7.18
CA GLY A 225 0.32 -12.67 7.45
C GLY A 225 0.98 -11.31 7.52
N ILE A 226 0.26 -10.30 7.05
CA ILE A 226 0.61 -8.88 7.18
C ILE A 226 1.17 -8.53 8.59
N GLU A 227 0.78 -9.31 9.60
CA GLU A 227 1.23 -9.28 11.00
C GLU A 227 2.75 -9.44 11.19
N ARG A 228 3.44 -10.30 10.43
CA ARG A 228 4.90 -10.48 10.56
C ARG A 228 5.71 -9.41 9.84
N LEU A 229 5.08 -8.54 9.07
CA LEU A 229 5.79 -7.47 8.38
C LEU A 229 6.49 -6.54 9.37
N GLU A 230 6.02 -6.42 10.60
CA GLU A 230 6.67 -5.57 11.61
C GLU A 230 8.04 -6.09 12.06
N GLU A 231 8.29 -7.39 11.93
CA GLU A 231 9.54 -8.05 12.33
C GLU A 231 10.68 -7.80 11.34
N HIS A 232 10.34 -7.41 10.10
CA HIS A 232 11.32 -7.17 9.05
C HIS A 232 12.03 -5.82 9.21
N PRO A 233 13.33 -5.76 8.86
CA PRO A 233 14.14 -4.56 9.06
C PRO A 233 13.64 -3.39 8.22
N ARG A 234 13.79 -2.20 8.80
CA ARG A 234 13.64 -0.91 8.11
C ARG A 234 15.02 -0.42 7.74
N VAL A 235 15.16 0.04 6.51
CA VAL A 235 16.41 0.60 5.98
C VAL A 235 16.12 1.98 5.42
N ARG A 236 17.14 2.83 5.30
CA ARG A 236 16.93 4.16 4.72
C ARG A 236 16.58 4.02 3.24
N ALA A 237 15.69 4.88 2.74
CA ALA A 237 15.37 4.93 1.32
C ALA A 237 16.61 5.16 0.44
N SER A 238 17.61 5.89 0.95
CA SER A 238 18.91 6.12 0.29
C SER A 238 19.76 4.85 0.12
N GLU A 239 19.48 3.78 0.88
CA GLU A 239 20.17 2.49 0.73
C GLU A 239 19.61 1.67 -0.44
N VAL A 240 18.43 2.03 -0.96
CA VAL A 240 17.83 1.40 -2.14
C VAL A 240 18.29 2.13 -3.40
N MET A 241 19.32 1.58 -4.02
CA MET A 241 20.08 2.16 -5.12
C MET A 241 19.47 1.81 -6.49
N PRO A 242 19.32 2.76 -7.42
CA PRO A 242 18.97 2.47 -8.82
C PRO A 242 20.03 1.59 -9.51
N LEU A 243 19.61 0.77 -10.47
CA LEU A 243 20.50 -0.13 -11.21
C LEU A 243 21.66 0.63 -11.90
N ALA A 244 21.39 1.78 -12.52
CA ALA A 244 22.43 2.60 -13.14
C ALA A 244 23.47 3.11 -12.13
N GLU A 245 23.05 3.45 -10.91
CA GLU A 245 23.96 3.85 -9.84
C GLU A 245 24.76 2.66 -9.31
N ALA A 246 24.14 1.49 -9.16
CA ALA A 246 24.81 0.26 -8.76
C ALA A 246 25.92 -0.14 -9.76
N ARG A 247 25.63 -0.02 -11.06
CA ARG A 247 26.61 -0.20 -12.13
C ARG A 247 27.81 0.75 -12.03
N ARG A 248 27.57 2.03 -11.72
CA ARG A 248 28.64 3.01 -11.48
C ARG A 248 29.38 2.74 -10.17
N ALA A 249 28.69 2.30 -9.13
CA ALA A 249 29.30 1.93 -7.85
C ALA A 249 30.25 0.75 -8.02
N LEU A 250 29.89 -0.24 -8.85
CA LEU A 250 30.76 -1.35 -9.20
C LEU A 250 32.04 -0.87 -9.88
N GLN A 251 31.92 -0.02 -10.90
CA GLN A 251 33.08 0.55 -11.58
C GLN A 251 34.01 1.31 -10.62
N ARG A 252 33.45 2.06 -9.67
CA ARG A 252 34.20 2.77 -8.62
C ARG A 252 34.83 1.85 -7.58
N SER A 253 34.31 0.64 -7.37
CA SER A 253 34.85 -0.33 -6.42
C SER A 253 36.08 -1.07 -6.96
N LEU A 254 36.28 -1.05 -8.27
CA LEU A 254 37.42 -1.66 -8.95
C LEU A 254 38.65 -0.74 -8.86
N SER A 255 39.84 -1.32 -9.00
CA SER A 255 41.06 -0.54 -9.25
C SER A 255 40.92 0.23 -10.57
N GLU A 256 41.61 1.35 -10.73
CA GLU A 256 41.54 2.15 -11.98
C GLU A 256 41.85 1.31 -13.23
N ALA A 257 42.84 0.42 -13.12
CA ALA A 257 43.21 -0.52 -14.16
C ALA A 257 42.08 -1.51 -14.49
N ASP A 258 41.44 -2.10 -13.47
CA ASP A 258 40.35 -3.05 -13.66
C ASP A 258 39.05 -2.37 -14.13
N ALA A 259 38.77 -1.16 -13.65
CA ALA A 259 37.60 -0.37 -14.06
C ALA A 259 37.64 -0.05 -15.56
N SER A 260 38.80 0.34 -16.09
CA SER A 260 39.00 0.62 -17.51
C SER A 260 38.83 -0.63 -18.39
N ARG A 261 39.25 -1.80 -17.90
CA ARG A 261 39.29 -3.05 -18.67
C ARG A 261 38.01 -3.88 -18.59
N TYR A 262 37.45 -3.99 -17.39
CA TYR A 262 36.34 -4.89 -17.07
C TYR A 262 35.08 -4.14 -16.62
N GLY A 263 35.19 -2.86 -16.24
CA GLY A 263 34.12 -2.17 -15.53
C GLY A 263 32.79 -2.08 -16.28
N ALA A 264 32.83 -1.83 -17.59
CA ALA A 264 31.62 -1.79 -18.42
C ALA A 264 30.96 -3.17 -18.52
N TRP A 265 31.75 -4.18 -18.88
CA TRP A 265 31.30 -5.56 -19.01
C TRP A 265 30.78 -6.15 -17.69
N LEU A 266 31.51 -5.96 -16.58
CA LEU A 266 31.10 -6.46 -15.28
C LEU A 266 29.82 -5.75 -14.78
N ALA A 267 29.64 -4.46 -15.12
CA ALA A 267 28.42 -3.72 -14.81
C ALA A 267 27.19 -4.29 -15.52
N GLU A 268 27.35 -4.93 -16.68
CA GLU A 268 26.25 -5.62 -17.36
C GLU A 268 25.78 -6.85 -16.59
N LEU A 269 26.60 -7.44 -15.71
CA LEU A 269 26.21 -8.57 -14.85
C LEU A 269 25.41 -8.14 -13.62
N VAL A 270 25.42 -6.86 -13.26
CA VAL A 270 24.62 -6.35 -12.14
C VAL A 270 23.14 -6.56 -12.45
N ARG A 271 22.40 -7.11 -11.49
CA ARG A 271 20.97 -7.41 -11.61
C ARG A 271 20.18 -6.61 -10.59
N VAL A 272 18.93 -6.33 -10.93
CA VAL A 272 17.94 -5.88 -9.96
C VAL A 272 17.70 -7.02 -8.97
N ASN A 273 17.82 -6.73 -7.68
CA ASN A 273 17.58 -7.67 -6.59
C ASN A 273 16.57 -7.13 -5.57
N CYS A 274 16.02 -5.93 -5.77
CA CYS A 274 15.10 -5.28 -4.85
C CYS A 274 13.95 -4.64 -5.65
N VAL A 275 12.71 -5.08 -5.43
CA VAL A 275 11.55 -4.61 -6.20
C VAL A 275 10.44 -4.16 -5.26
N MET A 276 9.79 -3.04 -5.56
CA MET A 276 8.65 -2.58 -4.76
C MET A 276 7.51 -3.58 -4.81
N ALA A 277 6.95 -3.92 -3.66
CA ALA A 277 5.77 -4.77 -3.55
C ALA A 277 4.54 -3.88 -3.38
N GLU A 278 4.00 -3.39 -4.50
CA GLU A 278 2.87 -2.44 -4.52
C GLU A 278 1.65 -3.00 -3.79
N ASP A 279 1.21 -4.21 -4.16
CA ASP A 279 0.06 -4.88 -3.55
C ASP A 279 0.23 -5.13 -2.06
N LEU A 280 1.45 -5.45 -1.63
CA LEU A 280 1.75 -5.69 -0.22
C LEU A 280 1.76 -4.37 0.56
N THR A 281 2.34 -3.33 -0.01
CA THR A 281 2.36 -1.98 0.56
C THR A 281 0.94 -1.43 0.71
N ALA A 282 0.10 -1.58 -0.32
CA ALA A 282 -1.28 -1.13 -0.31
C ALA A 282 -2.10 -1.86 0.76
N ARG A 283 -2.03 -3.20 0.81
CA ARG A 283 -2.72 -3.99 1.83
C ARG A 283 -2.23 -3.68 3.25
N TRP A 284 -0.92 -3.48 3.43
CA TRP A 284 -0.35 -3.10 4.72
C TRP A 284 -0.88 -1.76 5.20
N ARG A 285 -0.85 -0.74 4.32
CA ARG A 285 -1.39 0.60 4.59
C ARG A 285 -2.87 0.57 4.91
N GLN A 286 -3.65 -0.16 4.13
CA GLN A 286 -5.09 -0.32 4.37
C GLN A 286 -5.36 -0.91 5.74
N ARG A 287 -4.69 -2.03 6.11
CA ARG A 287 -4.88 -2.66 7.43
C ARG A 287 -4.46 -1.74 8.58
N ALA A 288 -3.30 -1.11 8.45
CA ALA A 288 -2.79 -0.22 9.50
C ALA A 288 -3.63 1.06 9.67
N THR A 289 -4.40 1.47 8.66
CA THR A 289 -5.27 2.67 8.74
C THR A 289 -6.76 2.33 8.91
N GLU A 290 -7.11 1.04 8.92
CA GLU A 290 -8.51 0.57 8.97
C GLU A 290 -9.26 1.10 10.19
N HIS A 291 -8.58 1.16 11.34
CA HIS A 291 -9.15 1.62 12.60
C HIS A 291 -9.30 3.14 12.70
N LEU A 292 -8.73 3.91 11.76
CA LEU A 292 -8.84 5.36 11.76
C LEU A 292 -10.22 5.79 11.24
N VAL A 293 -10.89 6.60 12.05
CA VAL A 293 -12.24 7.11 11.77
C VAL A 293 -12.30 8.57 12.17
N ALA A 294 -12.68 9.43 11.23
CA ALA A 294 -12.97 10.83 11.51
C ALA A 294 -14.45 10.98 11.85
N THR A 295 -14.74 11.71 12.93
CA THR A 295 -16.12 11.96 13.36
C THR A 295 -16.46 13.45 13.28
N THR A 296 -17.74 13.71 13.00
CA THR A 296 -18.36 15.03 13.03
C THR A 296 -19.43 15.02 14.10
N ARG A 297 -19.37 16.01 15.00
CA ARG A 297 -20.30 16.14 16.13
C ARG A 297 -21.33 17.21 15.79
N TYR A 298 -22.61 16.84 15.86
CA TYR A 298 -23.73 17.76 15.79
C TYR A 298 -24.28 17.98 17.20
N ALA A 299 -24.36 19.24 17.61
CA ALA A 299 -24.99 19.64 18.86
C ALA A 299 -26.52 19.44 18.80
N PRO A 300 -27.20 19.32 19.95
CA PRO A 300 -28.66 19.30 19.98
C PRO A 300 -29.24 20.52 19.26
N ARG A 301 -30.26 20.27 18.42
CA ARG A 301 -30.95 21.26 17.57
C ARG A 301 -30.09 21.89 16.48
N GLN A 302 -28.89 21.37 16.22
CA GLN A 302 -28.08 21.82 15.09
C GLN A 302 -28.69 21.35 13.77
N LEU A 303 -28.74 22.24 12.78
CA LEU A 303 -29.13 21.91 11.42
C LEU A 303 -28.06 20.98 10.82
N ILE A 304 -28.49 19.81 10.35
CA ILE A 304 -27.64 18.82 9.66
C ILE A 304 -27.59 19.15 8.17
N ALA A 305 -28.76 19.38 7.57
CA ALA A 305 -28.91 19.78 6.18
C ALA A 305 -30.25 20.48 5.95
N ALA A 306 -30.27 21.48 5.07
CA ALA A 306 -31.46 22.27 4.77
C ALA A 306 -32.32 21.65 3.66
N ARG A 307 -33.61 21.99 3.65
CA ARG A 307 -34.50 21.67 2.53
C ARG A 307 -33.96 22.24 1.23
N GLY A 308 -33.97 21.42 0.19
CA GLY A 308 -33.47 21.77 -1.14
C GLY A 308 -31.98 21.49 -1.36
N GLU A 309 -31.24 21.10 -0.32
CA GLU A 309 -29.86 20.66 -0.47
C GLU A 309 -29.78 19.24 -1.04
N VAL A 310 -28.71 18.99 -1.80
CA VAL A 310 -28.39 17.66 -2.32
C VAL A 310 -27.76 16.83 -1.21
N VAL A 311 -28.22 15.59 -1.06
CA VAL A 311 -27.72 14.65 -0.06
C VAL A 311 -26.30 14.24 -0.45
N THR A 312 -25.34 14.67 0.36
CA THR A 312 -23.94 14.26 0.25
C THR A 312 -23.70 12.95 1.01
N PRO A 313 -22.56 12.26 0.81
CA PRO A 313 -22.19 11.10 1.62
C PRO A 313 -22.18 11.38 3.12
N GLN A 314 -21.79 12.60 3.52
CA GLN A 314 -21.81 13.05 4.92
C GLN A 314 -23.25 13.18 5.44
N THR A 315 -24.14 13.81 4.67
CA THR A 315 -25.56 13.95 5.04
C THR A 315 -26.24 12.59 5.13
N GLN A 316 -25.96 11.66 4.21
CA GLN A 316 -26.47 10.29 4.30
C GLN A 316 -25.99 9.59 5.58
N ALA A 317 -24.70 9.67 5.91
CA ALA A 317 -24.17 9.08 7.14
C ALA A 317 -24.85 9.66 8.39
N ALA A 318 -25.14 10.97 8.39
CA ALA A 318 -25.86 11.62 9.48
C ALA A 318 -27.32 11.17 9.58
N LEU A 319 -28.01 11.03 8.43
CA LEU A 319 -29.37 10.50 8.36
C LEU A 319 -29.45 9.04 8.85
N GLU A 320 -28.50 8.19 8.45
CA GLU A 320 -28.41 6.82 8.93
C GLU A 320 -28.17 6.74 10.44
N ALA A 321 -27.25 7.56 10.96
CA ALA A 321 -26.98 7.63 12.40
C ALA A 321 -28.22 8.08 13.18
N LEU A 322 -28.96 9.07 12.66
CA LEU A 322 -30.20 9.58 13.24
C LEU A 322 -31.33 8.54 13.17
N ARG A 323 -31.42 7.76 12.09
CA ARG A 323 -32.33 6.59 12.00
C ARG A 323 -31.99 5.53 13.04
N ARG A 324 -30.72 5.17 13.20
CA ARG A 324 -30.28 4.21 14.24
C ARG A 324 -30.66 4.70 15.64
N GLN A 325 -30.40 5.97 15.95
CA GLN A 325 -30.74 6.57 17.23
C GLN A 325 -32.26 6.60 17.48
N THR A 326 -33.06 6.91 16.47
CA THR A 326 -34.54 6.91 16.58
C THR A 326 -35.13 5.50 16.69
N THR A 327 -34.52 4.48 16.07
CA THR A 327 -34.90 3.08 16.29
C THR A 327 -34.54 2.57 17.69
N ASP A 328 -33.40 2.99 18.23
CA ASP A 328 -32.92 2.53 19.55
C ASP A 328 -33.63 3.23 20.72
N THR A 329 -34.08 4.48 20.51
CA THR A 329 -34.88 5.25 21.48
C THR A 329 -36.36 4.86 21.53
N ARG A 330 -36.79 3.78 20.85
CA ARG A 330 -38.16 3.29 20.93
C ARG A 330 -38.50 2.89 22.38
N PRO A 331 -39.53 3.49 23.00
CA PRO A 331 -39.83 3.36 24.43
C PRO A 331 -40.19 1.93 24.90
N GLY A 332 -40.47 0.99 23.98
CA GLY A 332 -40.83 -0.38 24.31
C GLY A 332 -39.69 -1.27 24.84
N ARG A 333 -38.41 -0.92 24.64
CA ARG A 333 -37.27 -1.73 25.14
C ARG A 333 -36.78 -1.33 26.53
N ARG A 334 -36.91 -0.06 26.93
CA ARG A 334 -36.52 0.39 28.28
C ARG A 334 -37.54 0.03 29.35
N ALA A 335 -38.81 -0.16 29.00
CA ALA A 335 -39.85 -0.56 29.95
C ALA A 335 -39.71 -2.02 30.45
N LEU A 336 -39.09 -2.91 29.66
CA LEU A 336 -38.83 -4.29 30.07
C LEU A 336 -37.57 -4.47 30.94
N GLY A 337 -36.70 -3.46 31.03
CA GLY A 337 -35.52 -3.47 31.91
C GLY A 337 -35.77 -2.91 33.31
N LEU A 338 -37.00 -2.49 33.63
CA LEU A 338 -37.42 -2.00 34.95
C LEU A 338 -38.27 -3.02 35.72
N PHE A 339 -38.41 -4.25 35.19
CA PHE A 339 -39.09 -5.37 35.84
C PHE A 339 -38.22 -6.65 35.91
N ALA A 340 -36.89 -6.49 35.91
CA ALA A 340 -35.94 -7.55 36.21
C ALA A 340 -35.14 -7.22 37.47
#